data_AF-A0A4Y2N4C3-F1
#
_entry.id   AF-A0A4Y2N4C3-F1
#
_cell.length_a   1.000
_cell.length_b   1.000
_cell.length_c   1.000
_cell.angle_alpha   90.00
_cell.angle_beta   90.00
_cell.angle_gamma   90.00
#
_symmetry.space_group_name_H-M   'P 1'
#
loop_
_entity.id
_entity.type
_entity.pdbx_description
1 polymer ?
#
loop_
_entity_poly.entity_id
_entity_poly.type
_entity_poly.pdbx_seq_one_letter_code
_entity_poly.pdbx_strand_id
1 'polypeptide(L)'
;MVNALNSNWKVPVGYFLINGLSAPERANLINEALRYIHDTGVDVVSLTFDGTSSNIAAANELGANIAVNNLVNFFPHPVTRNPIYVIFDACHMLKLVRNCLASKGSLHDGKNLVNWKYITELEKLQREEVLHAATKLRLRHVQWYREKMKVKLVAQVLSRSVADALEYALHHLEHPKFEGCEATILFLKKFNDLFDVLNSRNFWGKGYKSPFMEKNKTKFFQLLDETEAYIRGLKTSSNGELLLTSQRKTGFLVTLKSIKSLFLSLCEGGDLKFLFTYKLSQDHLELFFSAIRSHGGHNNNPTAKQFKAAYVRLLAHHQIMTSDSANCTILDDTNILNVSASKNTYLKSINDSDAQRDDIDQ
;
A
#
# COMPACT_ATOMS: atom_id res chain seq x y z
N MET A 1 -14.83 5.54 -1.89
CA MET A 1 -15.04 5.17 -0.47
C MET A 1 -14.18 6.10 0.36
N VAL A 2 -14.70 6.59 1.48
CA VAL A 2 -13.95 7.43 2.42
C VAL A 2 -13.48 6.55 3.57
N ASN A 3 -12.24 6.72 3.99
CA ASN A 3 -11.65 6.04 5.13
C ASN A 3 -11.10 7.09 6.10
N ALA A 4 -11.48 7.02 7.36
CA ALA A 4 -11.08 8.03 8.33
C ALA A 4 -9.66 7.77 8.83
N LEU A 5 -8.82 8.82 8.85
CA LEU A 5 -7.46 8.74 9.38
C LEU A 5 -7.46 8.84 10.91
N ASN A 6 -8.22 9.80 11.44
CA ASN A 6 -8.33 10.11 12.85
C ASN A 6 -9.34 9.23 13.62
N SER A 7 -10.04 8.34 12.92
CA SER A 7 -11.06 7.48 13.52
C SER A 7 -11.18 6.14 12.81
N ASN A 8 -11.92 5.18 13.39
CA ASN A 8 -11.99 3.79 12.90
C ASN A 8 -13.29 3.53 12.14
N TRP A 9 -13.57 4.37 11.13
CA TRP A 9 -14.68 4.15 10.21
C TRP A 9 -14.30 4.33 8.74
N LYS A 10 -15.00 3.61 7.87
CA LYS A 10 -14.97 3.75 6.41
C LYS A 10 -16.38 3.71 5.86
N VAL A 11 -16.65 4.40 4.75
CA VAL A 11 -17.99 4.41 4.15
C VAL A 11 -17.92 4.52 2.63
N PRO A 12 -18.62 3.67 1.88
CA PRO A 12 -18.72 3.87 0.44
C PRO A 12 -19.67 5.05 0.19
N VAL A 13 -19.14 6.10 -0.44
CA VAL A 13 -19.88 7.36 -0.69
C VAL A 13 -20.66 7.36 -2.01
N GLY A 14 -20.37 6.41 -2.91
CA GLY A 14 -21.03 6.33 -4.19
C GLY A 14 -20.44 5.25 -5.10
N TYR A 15 -21.20 4.88 -6.12
CA TYR A 15 -20.77 4.01 -7.21
C TYR A 15 -21.44 4.44 -8.51
N PHE A 16 -20.81 4.13 -9.65
CA PHE A 16 -21.32 4.40 -10.98
C PHE A 16 -21.18 3.14 -11.83
N LEU A 17 -22.26 2.74 -12.49
CA LEU A 17 -22.26 1.61 -13.42
C LEU A 17 -21.94 2.15 -14.81
N ILE A 18 -20.72 1.91 -15.27
CA ILE A 18 -20.16 2.52 -16.48
C ILE A 18 -19.54 1.45 -17.37
N ASN A 19 -19.49 1.71 -18.68
CA ASN A 19 -18.69 0.93 -19.62
C ASN A 19 -17.24 1.48 -19.71
N GLY A 20 -17.08 2.78 -19.47
CA GLY A 20 -15.80 3.47 -19.44
C GLY A 20 -16.00 4.94 -19.03
N LEU A 21 -14.91 5.59 -18.62
CA LEU A 21 -14.86 7.03 -18.36
C LEU A 21 -13.56 7.58 -18.91
N SER A 22 -13.64 8.75 -19.54
CA SER A 22 -12.47 9.57 -19.84
C SER A 22 -11.84 10.13 -18.55
N ALA A 23 -10.60 10.60 -18.65
CA ALA A 23 -9.92 11.22 -17.52
C ALA A 23 -10.64 12.48 -17.00
N PRO A 24 -11.14 13.40 -17.85
CA PRO A 24 -11.88 14.58 -17.38
C PRO A 24 -13.20 14.21 -16.69
N GLU A 25 -13.96 13.24 -17.23
CA GLU A 25 -15.21 12.79 -16.59
C GLU A 25 -14.94 12.20 -15.21
N ARG A 26 -13.87 11.40 -15.07
CA ARG A 26 -13.47 10.83 -13.78
C ARG A 26 -13.03 11.91 -12.79
N ALA A 27 -12.25 12.89 -13.23
CA ALA A 27 -11.86 14.03 -12.42
C ALA A 27 -13.08 14.84 -11.93
N ASN A 28 -14.07 15.05 -12.81
CA ASN A 28 -15.32 15.71 -12.44
C ASN A 28 -16.10 14.93 -11.38
N LEU A 29 -16.24 13.61 -11.52
CA LEU A 29 -16.89 12.79 -10.49
C LEU A 29 -16.15 12.83 -9.14
N ILE A 30 -14.82 12.88 -9.17
CA ILE A 30 -14.00 13.04 -7.95
C ILE A 30 -14.29 14.42 -7.33
N ASN A 31 -14.29 15.49 -8.11
CA ASN A 31 -14.60 16.84 -7.63
C ASN A 31 -16.02 16.94 -7.02
N GLU A 32 -17.02 16.34 -7.66
CA GLU A 32 -18.38 16.27 -7.12
C GLU A 32 -18.40 15.50 -5.79
N ALA A 33 -17.76 14.33 -5.71
CA ALA A 33 -17.68 13.58 -4.46
C ALA A 33 -17.01 14.41 -3.34
N LEU A 34 -15.94 15.15 -3.65
CA LEU A 34 -15.27 16.03 -2.70
C LEU A 34 -16.17 17.17 -2.21
N ARG A 35 -16.97 17.78 -3.10
CA ARG A 35 -17.95 18.80 -2.71
C ARG A 35 -18.99 18.24 -1.75
N TYR A 36 -19.61 17.11 -2.08
CA TYR A 36 -20.60 16.47 -1.20
C TYR A 36 -20.02 16.05 0.15
N ILE A 37 -18.78 15.57 0.19
CA ILE A 37 -18.13 15.20 1.45
C ILE A 37 -17.83 16.45 2.28
N HIS A 38 -17.36 17.53 1.65
CA HIS A 38 -17.08 18.80 2.33
C HIS A 38 -18.32 19.37 3.03
N ASP A 39 -19.50 19.29 2.40
CA ASP A 39 -20.77 19.75 2.99
C ASP A 39 -21.13 19.01 4.30
N THR A 40 -20.57 17.83 4.54
CA THR A 40 -20.74 17.07 5.79
C THR A 40 -19.80 17.50 6.92
N GLY A 41 -18.85 18.41 6.64
CA GLY A 41 -17.80 18.83 7.58
C GLY A 41 -16.60 17.88 7.65
N VAL A 42 -16.50 16.90 6.74
CA VAL A 42 -15.35 15.99 6.66
C VAL A 42 -14.27 16.57 5.77
N ASP A 43 -13.05 16.67 6.31
CA ASP A 43 -11.88 17.12 5.57
C ASP A 43 -11.19 15.96 4.83
N VAL A 44 -11.24 16.00 3.50
CA VAL A 44 -10.53 15.04 2.65
C VAL A 44 -9.13 15.54 2.36
N VAL A 45 -8.13 14.81 2.86
CA VAL A 45 -6.72 15.21 2.81
C VAL A 45 -5.90 14.43 1.78
N SER A 46 -6.43 13.30 1.28
CA SER A 46 -5.72 12.47 0.31
C SER A 46 -6.67 11.69 -0.60
N LEU A 47 -6.14 11.30 -1.76
CA LEU A 47 -6.79 10.42 -2.73
C LEU A 47 -5.84 9.26 -3.05
N THR A 48 -6.27 8.04 -2.74
CA THR A 48 -5.51 6.80 -3.01
C THR A 48 -6.10 6.05 -4.20
N PHE A 49 -5.23 5.58 -5.10
CA PHE A 49 -5.63 4.74 -6.23
C PHE A 49 -4.52 3.79 -6.71
N ASP A 50 -4.87 2.86 -7.59
CA ASP A 50 -3.91 2.01 -8.29
C ASP A 50 -3.21 2.73 -9.44
N GLY A 51 -2.03 2.24 -9.83
CA GLY A 51 -1.21 2.89 -10.85
C GLY A 51 -1.64 2.68 -12.31
N THR A 52 -2.94 2.51 -12.59
CA THR A 52 -3.43 2.43 -13.97
C THR A 52 -3.29 3.76 -14.70
N SER A 53 -3.05 3.72 -16.01
CA SER A 53 -2.89 4.92 -16.84
C SER A 53 -4.11 5.86 -16.75
N SER A 54 -5.31 5.30 -16.65
CA SER A 54 -6.54 6.08 -16.49
C SER A 54 -6.63 6.85 -15.16
N ASN A 55 -6.11 6.29 -14.06
CA ASN A 55 -6.11 6.97 -12.77
C ASN A 55 -5.06 8.07 -12.73
N ILE A 56 -3.89 7.81 -13.31
CA ILE A 56 -2.83 8.80 -13.49
C ILE A 56 -3.33 9.98 -14.32
N ALA A 57 -4.02 9.71 -15.44
CA ALA A 57 -4.59 10.75 -16.28
C ALA A 57 -5.62 11.59 -15.50
N ALA A 58 -6.53 10.95 -14.76
CA ALA A 58 -7.51 11.68 -13.95
C ALA A 58 -6.86 12.52 -12.84
N ALA A 59 -5.79 12.03 -12.20
CA ALA A 59 -5.04 12.82 -11.23
C ALA A 59 -4.34 14.03 -11.86
N ASN A 60 -3.85 13.89 -13.10
CA ASN A 60 -3.29 15.01 -13.84
C ASN A 60 -4.35 16.05 -14.20
N GLU A 61 -5.55 15.63 -14.62
CA GLU A 61 -6.69 16.52 -14.88
C GLU A 61 -7.12 17.29 -13.62
N LEU A 62 -6.99 16.70 -12.44
CA LEU A 62 -7.25 17.37 -11.16
C LEU A 62 -6.20 18.44 -10.81
N GLY A 63 -5.00 18.35 -11.39
CA GLY A 63 -3.90 19.30 -11.16
C GLY A 63 -2.65 18.70 -10.49
N ALA A 64 -2.62 17.39 -10.23
CA ALA A 64 -1.39 16.71 -9.82
C ALA A 64 -0.49 16.46 -11.04
N ASN A 65 0.76 16.06 -10.80
CA ASN A 65 1.67 15.64 -11.86
C ASN A 65 2.58 14.54 -11.35
N ILE A 66 2.42 13.34 -11.91
CA ILE A 66 3.17 12.14 -11.49
C ILE A 66 4.47 11.98 -12.31
N ALA A 67 4.76 12.89 -13.25
CA ALA A 67 6.00 12.87 -14.00
C ALA A 67 7.21 13.11 -13.10
N VAL A 68 8.25 12.30 -13.29
CA VAL A 68 9.44 12.25 -12.44
C VAL A 68 10.16 13.61 -12.36
N ASN A 69 10.18 14.35 -13.46
CA ASN A 69 10.91 15.62 -13.58
C ASN A 69 10.11 16.84 -13.12
N ASN A 70 8.79 16.72 -12.97
CA ASN A 70 7.91 17.82 -12.56
C ASN A 70 6.83 17.30 -11.60
N LEU A 71 7.28 16.69 -10.51
CA LEU A 71 6.42 15.96 -9.59
C LEU A 71 5.60 16.91 -8.70
N VAL A 72 4.31 16.98 -8.97
CA VAL A 72 3.30 17.65 -8.15
C VAL A 72 2.44 16.58 -7.49
N ASN A 73 2.56 16.44 -6.17
CA ASN A 73 1.99 15.31 -5.43
C ASN A 73 0.61 15.59 -4.82
N PHE A 74 -0.02 16.70 -5.17
CA PHE A 74 -1.34 17.08 -4.69
C PHE A 74 -2.11 17.82 -5.77
N PHE A 75 -3.40 17.99 -5.54
CA PHE A 75 -4.26 18.92 -6.28
C PHE A 75 -5.12 19.71 -5.30
N PRO A 76 -5.59 20.92 -5.64
CA PRO A 76 -6.38 21.73 -4.73
C PRO A 76 -7.81 21.18 -4.60
N HIS A 77 -8.32 21.09 -3.37
CA HIS A 77 -9.71 20.74 -3.10
C HIS A 77 -10.67 21.74 -3.80
N PRO A 78 -11.76 21.28 -4.44
CA PRO A 78 -12.61 22.12 -5.28
C PRO A 78 -13.32 23.28 -4.54
N VAL A 79 -13.49 23.17 -3.22
CA VAL A 79 -14.08 24.21 -2.35
C VAL A 79 -12.99 24.96 -1.57
N THR A 80 -12.37 24.31 -0.59
CA THR A 80 -11.40 24.92 0.33
C THR A 80 -10.06 25.30 -0.29
N ARG A 81 -9.72 24.77 -1.47
CA ARG A 81 -8.38 24.87 -2.09
C ARG A 81 -7.22 24.25 -1.29
N ASN A 82 -7.50 23.63 -0.15
CA ASN A 82 -6.52 22.87 0.62
C ASN A 82 -5.95 21.72 -0.23
N PRO A 83 -4.68 21.34 -0.03
CA PRO A 83 -4.05 20.29 -0.82
C PRO A 83 -4.67 18.91 -0.52
N ILE A 84 -5.04 18.19 -1.57
CA ILE A 84 -5.39 16.77 -1.52
C ILE A 84 -4.23 15.98 -2.10
N TYR A 85 -3.54 15.25 -1.22
CA TYR A 85 -2.34 14.50 -1.61
C TYR A 85 -2.67 13.21 -2.36
N VAL A 86 -1.97 12.96 -3.46
CA VAL A 86 -2.14 11.77 -4.29
C VAL A 86 -1.26 10.64 -3.78
N ILE A 87 -1.85 9.46 -3.57
CA ILE A 87 -1.17 8.27 -3.05
C ILE A 87 -1.40 7.09 -3.98
N PHE A 88 -0.34 6.35 -4.25
CA PHE A 88 -0.45 5.04 -4.88
C PHE A 88 -0.51 3.97 -3.80
N ASP A 89 -1.35 2.96 -4.00
CA ASP A 89 -1.46 1.88 -3.04
C ASP A 89 -0.13 1.11 -2.87
N ALA A 90 0.36 1.03 -1.63
CA ALA A 90 1.67 0.43 -1.32
C ALA A 90 1.72 -1.07 -1.64
N CYS A 91 0.65 -1.80 -1.39
CA CYS A 91 0.49 -3.22 -1.72
C CYS A 91 0.63 -3.43 -3.25
N HIS A 92 0.00 -2.56 -4.04
CA HIS A 92 0.08 -2.56 -5.49
C HIS A 92 1.47 -2.21 -6.00
N MET A 93 2.12 -1.20 -5.41
CA MET A 93 3.48 -0.82 -5.80
C MET A 93 4.47 -1.94 -5.50
N LEU A 94 4.39 -2.59 -4.34
CA LEU A 94 5.26 -3.72 -3.98
C LEU A 94 5.09 -4.89 -4.96
N LYS A 95 3.84 -5.17 -5.38
CA LYS A 95 3.52 -6.14 -6.43
C LYS A 95 4.22 -5.80 -7.75
N LEU A 96 4.25 -4.53 -8.15
CA LEU A 96 4.98 -4.10 -9.36
C LEU A 96 6.49 -4.31 -9.24
N VAL A 97 7.08 -4.05 -8.08
CA VAL A 97 8.52 -4.26 -7.83
C VAL A 97 8.90 -5.71 -8.03
N ARG A 98 8.22 -6.64 -7.36
CA ARG A 98 8.48 -8.08 -7.51
C ARG A 98 8.27 -8.52 -8.95
N ASN A 99 7.17 -8.12 -9.57
CA ASN A 99 6.89 -8.51 -10.95
C ASN A 99 7.95 -7.96 -11.92
N CYS A 100 8.47 -6.76 -11.64
CA CYS A 100 9.52 -6.15 -12.44
C CYS A 100 10.81 -6.98 -12.38
N LEU A 101 11.33 -7.21 -11.17
CA LEU A 101 12.55 -7.99 -10.94
C LEU A 101 12.41 -9.41 -11.49
N ALA A 102 11.33 -10.11 -11.14
CA ALA A 102 11.15 -11.51 -11.48
C ALA A 102 10.94 -11.76 -12.98
N SER A 103 10.39 -10.80 -13.72
CA SER A 103 10.23 -10.92 -15.19
C SER A 103 11.41 -10.40 -16.00
N LYS A 104 12.23 -9.48 -15.46
CA LYS A 104 13.50 -9.10 -16.10
C LYS A 104 14.62 -10.07 -15.78
N GLY A 105 14.49 -10.85 -14.71
CA GLY A 105 15.55 -11.70 -14.19
C GLY A 105 16.58 -10.91 -13.37
N SER A 106 16.96 -9.72 -13.83
CA SER A 106 17.86 -8.82 -13.10
C SER A 106 17.52 -7.34 -13.30
N LEU A 107 17.96 -6.52 -12.35
CA LEU A 107 17.97 -5.06 -12.38
C LEU A 107 19.39 -4.58 -12.03
N HIS A 108 19.69 -3.31 -12.30
CA HIS A 108 20.96 -2.71 -11.93
C HIS A 108 20.72 -1.54 -11.00
N ASP A 109 21.38 -1.49 -9.85
CA ASP A 109 21.14 -0.43 -8.84
C ASP A 109 21.98 0.84 -9.05
N GLY A 110 22.71 0.88 -10.17
CA GLY A 110 23.66 1.92 -10.51
C GLY A 110 25.11 1.51 -10.25
N LYS A 111 25.33 0.52 -9.38
CA LYS A 111 26.66 -0.02 -9.06
C LYS A 111 26.77 -1.51 -9.39
N ASN A 112 25.78 -2.30 -8.95
CA ASN A 112 25.79 -3.75 -8.96
C ASN A 112 24.48 -4.35 -9.50
N LEU A 113 24.51 -5.65 -9.77
CA LEU A 113 23.38 -6.40 -10.32
C LEU A 113 22.49 -6.98 -9.22
N VAL A 114 21.22 -6.58 -9.21
CA VAL A 114 20.15 -7.20 -8.41
C VAL A 114 19.58 -8.36 -9.23
N ASN A 115 19.61 -9.59 -8.72
CA ASN A 115 19.28 -10.77 -9.52
C ASN A 115 18.27 -11.70 -8.84
N TRP A 116 17.18 -12.00 -9.55
CA TRP A 116 16.14 -12.93 -9.12
C TRP A 116 16.66 -14.37 -8.93
N LYS A 117 17.77 -14.73 -9.58
CA LYS A 117 18.40 -16.04 -9.44
C LYS A 117 18.70 -16.39 -7.99
N TYR A 118 19.13 -15.42 -7.16
CA TYR A 118 19.51 -15.69 -5.77
C TYR A 118 18.31 -16.10 -4.93
N ILE A 119 17.12 -15.52 -5.19
CA ILE A 119 15.89 -15.92 -4.50
C ILE A 119 15.47 -17.34 -4.93
N THR A 120 15.69 -17.68 -6.21
CA THR A 120 15.40 -19.02 -6.74
C THR A 120 16.34 -20.07 -6.16
N GLU A 121 17.64 -19.78 -6.11
CA GLU A 121 18.64 -20.69 -5.52
C GLU A 121 18.47 -20.81 -4.00
N LEU A 122 18.07 -19.75 -3.29
CA LEU A 122 17.74 -19.84 -1.87
C LEU A 122 16.55 -20.76 -1.62
N GLU A 123 15.48 -20.66 -2.42
CA GLU A 123 14.35 -21.58 -2.30
C GLU A 123 14.77 -23.02 -2.57
N LYS A 124 15.62 -23.25 -3.59
CA LYS A 124 16.14 -24.57 -3.93
C LYS A 124 17.00 -25.15 -2.80
N LEU A 125 17.95 -24.39 -2.27
CA LEU A 125 18.82 -24.80 -1.16
C LEU A 125 17.99 -25.22 0.06
N GLN A 126 17.05 -24.38 0.48
CA GLN A 126 16.20 -24.69 1.64
C GLN A 126 15.32 -25.93 1.42
N ARG A 127 14.91 -26.20 0.19
CA ARG A 127 14.15 -27.41 -0.14
C ARG A 127 15.02 -28.66 -0.10
N GLU A 128 16.26 -28.57 -0.56
CA GLU A 128 17.23 -29.68 -0.57
C GLU A 128 17.69 -30.01 0.85
N GLU A 129 17.99 -29.00 1.66
CA GLU A 129 18.46 -29.15 3.06
C GLU A 129 17.33 -29.39 4.07
N VAL A 130 16.06 -29.20 3.67
CA VAL A 130 14.85 -29.27 4.52
C VAL A 130 14.80 -28.20 5.64
N LEU A 131 15.91 -27.49 5.89
CA LEU A 131 16.01 -26.37 6.82
C LEU A 131 15.71 -25.03 6.12
N HIS A 132 14.77 -24.26 6.69
CA HIS A 132 14.31 -23.00 6.10
C HIS A 132 14.70 -21.78 6.94
N ALA A 133 15.80 -21.12 6.58
CA ALA A 133 16.19 -19.82 7.16
C ALA A 133 15.15 -18.72 6.85
N ALA A 134 14.77 -18.58 5.58
CA ALA A 134 13.61 -17.83 5.12
C ALA A 134 12.35 -18.70 5.24
N THR A 135 11.86 -18.83 6.47
CA THR A 135 10.77 -19.75 6.88
C THR A 135 9.50 -19.70 6.03
N LYS A 136 9.20 -18.58 5.36
CA LYS A 136 7.99 -18.41 4.51
C LYS A 136 8.25 -18.63 3.02
N LEU A 137 9.50 -18.54 2.56
CA LEU A 137 9.83 -18.70 1.15
C LEU A 137 9.64 -20.16 0.72
N ARG A 138 8.87 -20.37 -0.34
CA ARG A 138 8.49 -21.69 -0.89
C ARG A 138 8.41 -21.61 -2.41
N LEU A 139 8.41 -22.76 -3.09
CA LEU A 139 8.28 -22.85 -4.55
C LEU A 139 7.18 -21.97 -5.16
N ARG A 140 6.02 -21.84 -4.51
CA ARG A 140 4.91 -20.97 -4.95
C ARG A 140 5.30 -19.49 -5.09
N HIS A 141 6.28 -19.02 -4.33
CA HIS A 141 6.80 -17.65 -4.39
C HIS A 141 7.68 -17.43 -5.63
N VAL A 142 8.43 -18.45 -6.03
CA VAL A 142 9.31 -18.43 -7.19
C VAL A 142 8.52 -18.71 -8.47
N GLN A 143 7.54 -19.63 -8.43
CA GLN A 143 6.62 -19.93 -9.53
C GLN A 143 5.47 -18.91 -9.59
N TRP A 144 5.87 -17.66 -9.79
CA TRP A 144 5.09 -16.49 -9.44
C TRP A 144 4.02 -16.10 -10.47
N TYR A 145 4.06 -16.67 -11.68
CA TYR A 145 3.22 -16.30 -12.83
C TYR A 145 1.72 -16.41 -12.56
N ARG A 146 1.27 -17.52 -11.95
CA ARG A 146 -0.13 -17.74 -11.56
C ARG A 146 -0.52 -16.97 -10.30
N GLU A 147 0.46 -16.40 -9.59
CA GLU A 147 0.32 -15.73 -8.31
C GLU A 147 0.73 -14.24 -8.39
N LYS A 148 0.63 -13.67 -9.59
CA LYS A 148 1.05 -12.29 -9.90
C LYS A 148 0.32 -11.24 -9.04
N MET A 149 -0.89 -11.53 -8.60
CA MET A 149 -1.76 -10.61 -7.85
C MET A 149 -1.70 -10.79 -6.34
N LYS A 150 -1.14 -11.88 -5.81
CA LYS A 150 -1.15 -12.16 -4.37
C LYS A 150 -0.08 -11.37 -3.62
N VAL A 151 -0.47 -10.20 -3.11
CA VAL A 151 0.41 -9.30 -2.36
C VAL A 151 1.05 -9.98 -1.15
N LYS A 152 0.35 -10.89 -0.46
CA LYS A 152 0.91 -11.68 0.64
C LYS A 152 2.19 -12.43 0.26
N LEU A 153 2.20 -13.09 -0.90
CA LEU A 153 3.39 -13.81 -1.39
C LEU A 153 4.49 -12.82 -1.80
N VAL A 154 4.11 -11.66 -2.34
CA VAL A 154 5.05 -10.59 -2.69
C VAL A 154 5.80 -10.08 -1.46
N ALA A 155 5.06 -9.73 -0.40
CA ALA A 155 5.65 -9.23 0.84
C ALA A 155 6.55 -10.28 1.51
N GLN A 156 6.26 -11.57 1.34
CA GLN A 156 7.11 -12.65 1.83
C GLN A 156 8.41 -12.80 1.04
N VAL A 157 8.37 -12.62 -0.28
CA VAL A 157 9.59 -12.60 -1.13
C VAL A 157 10.47 -11.41 -0.81
N LEU A 158 9.88 -10.20 -0.78
CA LEU A 158 10.60 -8.95 -0.55
C LEU A 158 10.77 -8.64 0.95
N SER A 159 10.97 -9.68 1.77
CA SER A 159 11.03 -9.56 3.22
C SER A 159 12.45 -9.47 3.77
N ARG A 160 12.59 -8.90 4.97
CA ARG A 160 13.81 -8.93 5.77
C ARG A 160 14.36 -10.35 5.92
N SER A 161 13.49 -11.33 6.21
CA SER A 161 13.91 -12.73 6.41
C SER A 161 14.56 -13.38 5.19
N VAL A 162 14.16 -13.00 3.97
CA VAL A 162 14.81 -13.48 2.75
C VAL A 162 16.16 -12.80 2.58
N ALA A 163 16.25 -11.51 2.88
CA ALA A 163 17.52 -10.78 2.82
C ALA A 163 18.55 -11.32 3.83
N ASP A 164 18.13 -11.55 5.08
CA ASP A 164 19.00 -12.07 6.13
C ASP A 164 19.43 -13.53 5.83
N ALA A 165 18.57 -14.33 5.21
CA ALA A 165 18.93 -15.68 4.77
C ALA A 165 19.95 -15.68 3.61
N LEU A 166 19.84 -14.74 2.67
CA LEU A 166 20.86 -14.55 1.63
C LEU A 166 22.18 -14.08 2.23
N GLU A 167 22.13 -13.15 3.19
CA GLU A 167 23.31 -12.65 3.90
C GLU A 167 24.01 -13.77 4.68
N TYR A 168 23.24 -14.66 5.32
CA TYR A 168 23.77 -15.85 5.96
C TYR A 168 24.41 -16.82 4.96
N ALA A 169 23.75 -17.09 3.84
CA ALA A 169 24.29 -17.96 2.80
C ALA A 169 25.60 -17.42 2.17
N LEU A 170 25.72 -16.10 2.07
CA LEU A 170 26.90 -15.42 1.55
C LEU A 170 28.06 -15.40 2.55
N HIS A 171 27.83 -14.94 3.79
CA HIS A 171 28.93 -14.65 4.73
C HIS A 171 29.22 -15.78 5.72
N HIS A 172 28.25 -16.63 6.04
CA HIS A 172 28.42 -17.69 7.03
C HIS A 172 28.57 -19.07 6.39
N LEU A 173 27.83 -19.35 5.32
CA LEU A 173 27.99 -20.60 4.56
C LEU A 173 29.03 -20.48 3.44
N GLU A 174 29.39 -19.25 3.04
CA GLU A 174 30.29 -18.96 1.91
C GLU A 174 29.90 -19.74 0.65
N HIS A 175 28.59 -19.91 0.44
CA HIS A 175 28.09 -20.86 -0.55
C HIS A 175 28.27 -20.27 -1.97
N PRO A 176 28.97 -20.95 -2.92
CA PRO A 176 29.39 -20.37 -4.20
C PRO A 176 28.27 -19.76 -5.05
N LYS A 177 27.07 -20.34 -4.99
CA LYS A 177 25.90 -19.83 -5.74
C LYS A 177 25.39 -18.44 -5.29
N PHE A 178 25.81 -17.96 -4.12
CA PHE A 178 25.36 -16.69 -3.55
C PHE A 178 26.43 -15.60 -3.61
N GLU A 179 27.59 -15.87 -4.20
CA GLU A 179 28.63 -14.87 -4.44
C GLU A 179 28.07 -13.68 -5.25
N GLY A 180 28.32 -12.45 -4.79
CA GLY A 180 27.84 -11.24 -5.46
C GLY A 180 26.34 -10.96 -5.27
N CYS A 181 25.70 -11.47 -4.21
CA CYS A 181 24.28 -11.23 -3.93
C CYS A 181 23.99 -9.99 -3.07
N GLU A 182 25.01 -9.22 -2.68
CA GLU A 182 24.94 -8.06 -1.78
C GLU A 182 23.95 -7.00 -2.28
N ALA A 183 23.95 -6.73 -3.59
CA ALA A 183 23.00 -5.80 -4.20
C ALA A 183 21.55 -6.29 -4.07
N THR A 184 21.34 -7.61 -4.14
CA THR A 184 20.02 -8.21 -3.95
C THR A 184 19.58 -8.15 -2.50
N ILE A 185 20.50 -8.37 -1.55
CA ILE A 185 20.24 -8.20 -0.11
C ILE A 185 19.83 -6.75 0.18
N LEU A 186 20.59 -5.76 -0.33
CA LEU A 186 20.29 -4.34 -0.16
C LEU A 186 18.92 -3.97 -0.74
N PHE A 187 18.64 -4.43 -1.96
CA PHE A 187 17.35 -4.22 -2.61
C PHE A 187 16.18 -4.74 -1.75
N LEU A 188 16.28 -5.98 -1.25
CA LEU A 188 15.26 -6.59 -0.39
C LEU A 188 15.07 -5.81 0.92
N LYS A 189 16.16 -5.44 1.59
CA LYS A 189 16.11 -4.64 2.83
C LYS A 189 15.44 -3.28 2.58
N LYS A 190 15.81 -2.55 1.52
CA LYS A 190 15.21 -1.24 1.19
C LYS A 190 13.72 -1.32 0.90
N PHE A 191 13.27 -2.27 0.07
CA PHE A 191 11.84 -2.41 -0.23
C PHE A 191 11.02 -2.99 0.93
N ASN A 192 11.59 -3.86 1.77
CA ASN A 192 10.95 -4.31 3.00
C ASN A 192 10.69 -3.12 3.93
N ASP A 193 11.75 -2.37 4.26
CA ASP A 193 11.67 -1.29 5.24
C ASP A 193 10.76 -0.16 4.73
N LEU A 194 10.82 0.15 3.43
CA LEU A 194 9.90 1.10 2.80
C LEU A 194 8.44 0.61 2.90
N PHE A 195 8.17 -0.66 2.60
CA PHE A 195 6.82 -1.20 2.68
C PHE A 195 6.29 -1.20 4.11
N ASP A 196 7.14 -1.52 5.10
CA ASP A 196 6.77 -1.45 6.52
C ASP A 196 6.35 -0.03 6.93
N VAL A 197 7.07 1.01 6.48
CA VAL A 197 6.67 2.42 6.70
C VAL A 197 5.36 2.77 6.01
N LEU A 198 5.16 2.32 4.77
CA LEU A 198 3.95 2.63 3.99
C LEU A 198 2.73 1.77 4.36
N ASN A 199 2.90 0.79 5.25
CA ASN A 199 1.87 -0.17 5.66
C ASN A 199 1.79 -0.31 7.19
N SER A 200 2.10 0.76 7.92
CA SER A 200 2.06 0.79 9.38
C SER A 200 0.62 0.86 9.88
N ARG A 201 0.30 -0.01 10.84
CA ARG A 201 -1.07 -0.21 11.36
C ARG A 201 -1.17 -0.57 12.84
N ASN A 202 -0.05 -0.93 13.47
CA ASN A 202 -0.03 -1.37 14.86
C ASN A 202 0.74 -0.34 15.69
N PHE A 203 0.10 0.22 16.72
CA PHE A 203 0.71 1.19 17.61
C PHE A 203 2.00 0.68 18.26
N TRP A 204 2.00 -0.59 18.65
CA TRP A 204 3.11 -1.30 19.28
C TRP A 204 4.05 -1.95 18.26
N GLY A 205 3.89 -1.64 16.97
CA GLY A 205 4.77 -2.11 15.91
C GLY A 205 6.23 -1.72 16.19
N LYS A 206 7.16 -2.65 15.95
CA LYS A 206 8.61 -2.39 16.15
C LYS A 206 9.24 -1.82 14.88
N GLY A 207 10.25 -0.96 15.05
CA GLY A 207 11.01 -0.40 13.93
C GLY A 207 10.14 0.37 12.94
N TYR A 208 10.25 0.06 11.65
CA TYR A 208 9.50 0.72 10.58
C TYR A 208 8.01 0.34 10.53
N LYS A 209 7.58 -0.67 11.29
CA LYS A 209 6.16 -1.03 11.46
C LYS A 209 5.44 -0.21 12.52
N SER A 210 6.18 0.64 13.27
CA SER A 210 5.59 1.57 14.23
C SER A 210 4.81 2.68 13.51
N PRO A 211 3.85 3.35 14.16
CA PRO A 211 3.18 4.52 13.58
C PRO A 211 4.20 5.60 13.21
N PHE A 212 3.90 6.40 12.19
CA PHE A 212 4.70 7.58 11.89
C PHE A 212 4.40 8.65 12.93
N MET A 213 5.39 9.08 13.72
CA MET A 213 5.29 9.98 14.85
C MET A 213 6.43 11.00 14.86
N GLU A 214 6.30 12.09 15.61
CA GLU A 214 7.38 13.07 15.74
C GLU A 214 8.68 12.42 16.26
N LYS A 215 8.56 11.48 17.22
CA LYS A 215 9.70 10.77 17.82
C LYS A 215 10.56 9.96 16.82
N ASN A 216 9.97 9.46 15.74
CA ASN A 216 10.66 8.64 14.73
C ASN A 216 10.78 9.36 13.37
N LYS A 217 10.40 10.63 13.31
CA LYS A 217 10.36 11.45 12.09
C LYS A 217 11.68 11.44 11.34
N THR A 218 12.78 11.81 12.00
CA THR A 218 14.11 11.87 11.38
C THR A 218 14.48 10.55 10.74
N LYS A 219 14.26 9.44 11.45
CA LYS A 219 14.57 8.08 10.97
C LYS A 219 13.70 7.68 9.77
N PHE A 220 12.41 8.02 9.80
CA PHE A 220 11.48 7.70 8.71
C PHE A 220 11.76 8.56 7.48
N PHE A 221 11.95 9.87 7.65
CA PHE A 221 12.30 10.78 6.55
C PHE A 221 13.61 10.37 5.88
N GLN A 222 14.65 10.07 6.67
CA GLN A 222 15.92 9.55 6.15
C GLN A 222 15.72 8.28 5.32
N LEU A 223 14.95 7.30 5.81
CA LEU A 223 14.65 6.09 5.05
C LEU A 223 13.94 6.41 3.72
N LEU A 224 12.94 7.29 3.76
CA LEU A 224 12.17 7.68 2.57
C LEU A 224 13.08 8.38 1.54
N ASP A 225 13.96 9.28 1.98
CA ASP A 225 14.89 10.01 1.11
C ASP A 225 15.97 9.11 0.52
N GLU A 226 16.58 8.23 1.33
CA GLU A 226 17.54 7.24 0.85
C GLU A 226 16.92 6.27 -0.14
N THR A 227 15.68 5.84 0.11
CA THR A 227 14.98 4.91 -0.78
C THR A 227 14.52 5.60 -2.05
N GLU A 228 14.11 6.88 -1.97
CA GLU A 228 13.86 7.72 -3.14
C GLU A 228 15.11 7.82 -4.03
N ALA A 229 16.27 8.13 -3.44
CA ALA A 229 17.53 8.21 -4.16
C ALA A 229 17.90 6.87 -4.81
N TYR A 230 17.72 5.76 -4.09
CA TYR A 230 17.94 4.41 -4.61
C TYR A 230 17.03 4.09 -5.79
N ILE A 231 15.72 4.34 -5.68
CA ILE A 231 14.74 4.11 -6.76
C ILE A 231 15.08 4.95 -8.00
N ARG A 232 15.56 6.18 -7.81
CA ARG A 232 16.02 7.05 -8.91
C ARG A 232 17.24 6.50 -9.64
N GLY A 233 18.10 5.75 -8.96
CA GLY A 233 19.29 5.11 -9.53
C GLY A 233 19.02 3.76 -10.22
N LEU A 234 17.87 3.12 -9.97
CA LEU A 234 17.57 1.81 -10.55
C LEU A 234 17.43 1.85 -12.07
N LYS A 235 18.12 0.94 -12.74
CA LYS A 235 18.11 0.73 -14.19
C LYS A 235 17.65 -0.67 -14.57
N THR A 236 17.17 -0.80 -15.80
CA THR A 236 16.79 -2.10 -16.39
C THR A 236 17.97 -3.03 -16.62
N SER A 237 19.15 -2.48 -16.90
CA SER A 237 20.45 -3.16 -17.02
C SER A 237 21.56 -2.12 -16.81
N SER A 238 22.84 -2.54 -16.80
CA SER A 238 23.98 -1.63 -16.63
C SER A 238 23.96 -0.43 -17.59
N ASN A 239 23.70 -0.70 -18.86
CA ASN A 239 23.56 0.29 -19.94
C ASN A 239 22.10 0.60 -20.31
N GLY A 240 21.15 0.12 -19.50
CA GLY A 240 19.73 0.26 -19.75
C GLY A 240 19.18 1.62 -19.32
N GLU A 241 17.93 1.88 -19.71
CA GLU A 241 17.19 3.05 -19.23
C GLU A 241 16.89 2.95 -17.72
N LEU A 242 16.65 4.11 -17.11
CA LEU A 242 16.15 4.22 -15.74
C LEU A 242 14.78 3.54 -15.63
N LEU A 243 14.53 2.83 -14.54
CA LEU A 243 13.23 2.21 -14.31
C LEU A 243 12.09 3.24 -14.29
N LEU A 244 12.38 4.45 -13.83
CA LEU A 244 11.44 5.55 -13.75
C LEU A 244 11.01 6.11 -15.11
N THR A 245 11.82 5.97 -16.16
CA THR A 245 11.47 6.37 -17.53
C THR A 245 10.87 5.22 -18.33
N SER A 246 11.12 3.97 -17.90
CA SER A 246 10.60 2.78 -18.55
C SER A 246 9.08 2.64 -18.42
N GLN A 247 8.51 1.74 -19.22
CA GLN A 247 7.11 1.27 -19.10
C GLN A 247 6.79 0.61 -17.74
N ARG A 248 7.80 0.36 -16.91
CA ARG A 248 7.68 -0.28 -15.59
C ARG A 248 7.87 0.68 -14.43
N LYS A 249 7.76 1.99 -14.70
CA LYS A 249 7.78 3.02 -13.66
C LYS A 249 6.76 2.71 -12.57
N THR A 250 7.18 2.93 -11.33
CA THR A 250 6.37 2.74 -10.13
C THR A 250 6.03 4.11 -9.52
N GLY A 251 4.80 4.29 -9.05
CA GLY A 251 4.32 5.53 -8.41
C GLY A 251 4.89 5.82 -7.02
N PHE A 252 6.02 5.19 -6.63
CA PHE A 252 6.60 5.38 -5.30
C PHE A 252 6.95 6.84 -5.05
N LEU A 253 7.62 7.52 -5.98
CA LEU A 253 8.12 8.89 -5.76
C LEU A 253 7.03 9.86 -5.31
N VAL A 254 5.86 9.84 -5.96
CA VAL A 254 4.73 10.68 -5.56
C VAL A 254 4.23 10.29 -4.17
N THR A 255 4.18 8.99 -3.86
CA THR A 255 3.71 8.48 -2.58
C THR A 255 4.66 8.84 -1.45
N LEU A 256 5.98 8.72 -1.64
CA LEU A 256 6.99 9.12 -0.65
C LEU A 256 6.86 10.61 -0.34
N LYS A 257 6.71 11.45 -1.37
CA LYS A 257 6.50 12.90 -1.21
C LYS A 257 5.17 13.20 -0.49
N SER A 258 4.08 12.56 -0.89
CA SER A 258 2.76 12.72 -0.27
C SER A 258 2.72 12.29 1.19
N ILE A 259 3.35 11.18 1.55
CA ILE A 259 3.41 10.73 2.95
C ILE A 259 4.20 11.71 3.82
N LYS A 260 5.34 12.23 3.32
CA LYS A 260 6.08 13.31 4.00
C LYS A 260 5.19 14.54 4.18
N SER A 261 4.55 15.03 3.11
CA SER A 261 3.69 16.22 3.18
C SER A 261 2.48 16.04 4.11
N LEU A 262 1.82 14.87 4.07
CA LEU A 262 0.72 14.54 4.97
C LEU A 262 1.17 14.51 6.43
N PHE A 263 2.31 13.91 6.72
CA PHE A 263 2.84 13.88 8.08
C PHE A 263 3.09 15.30 8.60
N LEU A 264 3.75 16.15 7.81
CA LEU A 264 4.00 17.55 8.18
C LEU A 264 2.67 18.31 8.39
N SER A 265 1.69 18.12 7.51
CA SER A 265 0.42 18.83 7.56
C SER A 265 -0.50 18.36 8.69
N LEU A 266 -0.54 17.07 8.99
CA LEU A 266 -1.53 16.49 9.90
C LEU A 266 -0.98 16.24 11.30
N CYS A 267 0.33 15.98 11.43
CA CYS A 267 0.95 15.64 12.71
C CYS A 267 1.77 16.79 13.30
N GLU A 268 2.61 17.43 12.50
CA GLU A 268 3.43 18.55 13.01
C GLU A 268 2.64 19.87 13.03
N GLY A 269 1.89 20.14 11.95
CA GLY A 269 1.03 21.32 11.83
C GLY A 269 -0.44 21.07 12.15
N GLY A 270 -0.81 19.89 12.64
CA GLY A 270 -2.20 19.47 12.81
C GLY A 270 -2.46 18.72 14.11
N ASP A 271 -3.64 18.14 14.22
CA ASP A 271 -4.15 17.56 15.48
C ASP A 271 -3.75 16.09 15.71
N LEU A 272 -3.08 15.44 14.75
CA LEU A 272 -2.78 14.01 14.84
C LEU A 272 -1.44 13.74 15.55
N LYS A 273 -1.48 13.00 16.66
CA LYS A 273 -0.26 12.54 17.36
C LYS A 273 0.61 11.61 16.52
N PHE A 274 0.00 10.88 15.58
CA PHE A 274 0.66 9.92 14.70
C PHE A 274 -0.15 9.64 13.44
N LEU A 275 0.49 9.03 12.45
CA LEU A 275 -0.12 8.58 11.20
C LEU A 275 0.05 7.07 11.02
N PHE A 276 -1.07 6.35 10.91
CA PHE A 276 -1.11 4.98 10.39
C PHE A 276 -1.21 5.01 8.87
N THR A 277 -0.12 4.71 8.19
CA THR A 277 -0.05 4.74 6.72
C THR A 277 -0.94 3.69 6.06
N TYR A 278 -1.25 2.58 6.74
CA TYR A 278 -2.24 1.60 6.25
C TYR A 278 -3.64 2.20 6.06
N LYS A 279 -4.02 3.25 6.81
CA LYS A 279 -5.30 3.94 6.60
C LYS A 279 -5.37 4.69 5.25
N LEU A 280 -4.24 4.89 4.59
CA LEU A 280 -4.14 5.47 3.27
C LEU A 280 -4.16 4.41 2.15
N SER A 281 -4.28 3.12 2.48
CA SER A 281 -4.28 2.03 1.48
C SER A 281 -5.63 1.85 0.79
N GLN A 282 -5.59 1.34 -0.45
CA GLN A 282 -6.79 0.90 -1.18
C GLN A 282 -7.32 -0.45 -0.68
N ASP A 283 -6.61 -1.16 0.20
CA ASP A 283 -7.03 -2.44 0.78
C ASP A 283 -8.43 -2.35 1.42
N HIS A 284 -8.78 -1.20 2.01
CA HIS A 284 -10.12 -0.96 2.55
C HIS A 284 -11.22 -1.13 1.50
N LEU A 285 -10.99 -0.65 0.27
CA LEU A 285 -11.92 -0.77 -0.84
C LEU A 285 -11.95 -2.20 -1.38
N GLU A 286 -10.81 -2.88 -1.41
CA GLU A 286 -10.71 -4.27 -1.84
C GLU A 286 -11.40 -5.25 -0.88
N LEU A 287 -11.33 -4.97 0.42
CA LEU A 287 -12.11 -5.66 1.45
C LEU A 287 -13.60 -5.48 1.21
N PHE A 288 -14.04 -4.25 0.91
CA PHE A 288 -15.44 -3.98 0.56
C PHE A 288 -15.88 -4.73 -0.69
N PHE A 289 -15.07 -4.75 -1.76
CA PHE A 289 -15.37 -5.55 -2.95
C PHE A 289 -15.39 -7.05 -2.68
N SER A 290 -14.54 -7.54 -1.78
CA SER A 290 -14.55 -8.94 -1.36
C SER A 290 -15.84 -9.29 -0.61
N ALA A 291 -16.34 -8.38 0.24
CA ALA A 291 -17.64 -8.52 0.89
C ALA A 291 -18.79 -8.53 -0.12
N ILE A 292 -18.73 -7.70 -1.17
CA ILE A 292 -19.74 -7.73 -2.24
C ILE A 292 -19.73 -9.08 -2.96
N ARG A 293 -18.55 -9.61 -3.30
CA ARG A 293 -18.44 -10.91 -3.98
C ARG A 293 -18.92 -12.06 -3.11
N SER A 294 -18.66 -12.04 -1.80
CA SER A 294 -19.10 -13.12 -0.89
C SER A 294 -20.62 -13.24 -0.81
N HIS A 295 -21.38 -12.15 -1.02
CA HIS A 295 -22.84 -12.19 -1.13
C HIS A 295 -23.34 -12.97 -2.36
N GLY A 296 -22.51 -13.13 -3.39
CA GLY A 296 -22.81 -13.95 -4.57
C GLY A 296 -22.60 -15.45 -4.36
N GLY A 297 -22.14 -15.88 -3.18
CA GLY A 297 -21.77 -17.27 -2.90
C GLY A 297 -20.66 -17.75 -3.84
N HIS A 298 -20.98 -18.71 -4.71
CA HIS A 298 -20.04 -19.22 -5.71
C HIS A 298 -19.87 -18.29 -6.93
N ASN A 299 -20.69 -17.23 -7.05
CA ASN A 299 -20.56 -16.25 -8.12
C ASN A 299 -19.62 -15.09 -7.72
N ASN A 300 -18.36 -15.19 -8.13
CA ASN A 300 -17.36 -14.13 -7.92
C ASN A 300 -17.51 -12.92 -8.86
N ASN A 301 -18.40 -12.98 -9.85
CA ASN A 301 -18.65 -11.93 -10.84
C ASN A 301 -20.13 -11.48 -10.78
N PRO A 302 -20.49 -10.59 -9.83
CA PRO A 302 -21.87 -10.12 -9.71
C PRO A 302 -22.28 -9.26 -10.92
N THR A 303 -23.51 -9.45 -11.39
CA THR A 303 -24.16 -8.52 -12.32
C THR A 303 -24.39 -7.16 -11.66
N ALA A 304 -24.63 -6.11 -12.45
CA ALA A 304 -24.98 -4.78 -11.92
C ALA A 304 -26.14 -4.79 -10.91
N LYS A 305 -27.17 -5.62 -11.15
CA LYS A 305 -28.31 -5.79 -10.23
C LYS A 305 -27.89 -6.46 -8.92
N GLN A 306 -27.05 -7.49 -8.99
CA GLN A 306 -26.50 -8.18 -7.82
C GLN A 306 -25.56 -7.26 -7.02
N PHE A 307 -24.71 -6.48 -7.70
CA PHE A 307 -23.86 -5.48 -7.07
C PHE A 307 -24.70 -4.47 -6.30
N LYS A 308 -25.74 -3.88 -6.93
CA LYS A 308 -26.62 -2.91 -6.26
C LYS A 308 -27.29 -3.50 -5.02
N ALA A 309 -27.81 -4.73 -5.12
CA ALA A 309 -28.44 -5.40 -3.98
C ALA A 309 -27.45 -5.66 -2.84
N ALA A 310 -26.24 -6.15 -3.15
CA ALA A 310 -25.19 -6.38 -2.16
C ALA A 310 -24.69 -5.07 -1.53
N TYR A 311 -24.54 -4.01 -2.34
CA TYR A 311 -24.14 -2.68 -1.87
C TYR A 311 -25.14 -2.11 -0.87
N VAL A 312 -26.44 -2.14 -1.18
CA VAL A 312 -27.52 -1.68 -0.27
C VAL A 312 -27.51 -2.52 1.01
N ARG A 313 -27.35 -3.84 0.89
CA ARG A 313 -27.30 -4.74 2.05
C ARG A 313 -26.10 -4.46 2.95
N LEU A 314 -24.91 -4.23 2.39
CA LEU A 314 -23.71 -3.91 3.16
C LEU A 314 -23.76 -2.54 3.83
N LEU A 315 -24.51 -1.59 3.26
CA LEU A 315 -24.78 -0.31 3.92
C LEU A 315 -25.79 -0.44 5.07
N ALA A 316 -26.75 -1.36 4.95
CA ALA A 316 -27.80 -1.58 5.95
C ALA A 316 -27.41 -2.55 7.07
N HIS A 317 -26.53 -3.53 6.80
CA HIS A 317 -26.14 -4.57 7.75
C HIS A 317 -24.63 -4.61 7.98
N HIS A 318 -24.28 -4.55 9.27
CA HIS A 318 -22.94 -4.53 9.81
C HIS A 318 -22.31 -5.93 9.79
N GLN A 319 -21.19 -6.07 9.07
CA GLN A 319 -20.04 -6.98 9.30
C GLN A 319 -19.46 -7.41 7.96
N ILE A 320 -18.34 -6.80 7.57
CA ILE A 320 -17.46 -7.38 6.56
C ILE A 320 -16.82 -8.60 7.22
N MET A 321 -17.37 -9.79 7.00
CA MET A 321 -16.65 -11.03 7.25
C MET A 321 -16.00 -11.48 5.93
N THR A 322 -14.67 -11.42 5.86
CA THR A 322 -13.92 -11.97 4.73
C THR A 322 -13.70 -13.46 4.91
N SER A 323 -13.72 -14.24 3.82
CA SER A 323 -13.28 -15.64 3.86
C SER A 323 -11.76 -15.73 3.93
N ASP A 324 -11.22 -16.79 4.55
CA ASP A 324 -9.77 -17.06 4.65
C ASP A 324 -9.07 -17.17 3.28
N SER A 325 -9.85 -17.40 2.22
CA SER A 325 -9.40 -17.47 0.83
C SER A 325 -9.34 -16.12 0.09
N ALA A 326 -9.80 -15.02 0.70
CA ALA A 326 -9.82 -13.71 0.05
C ALA A 326 -8.40 -13.16 -0.19
N ASN A 327 -8.23 -12.39 -1.26
CA ASN A 327 -6.93 -11.77 -1.59
C ASN A 327 -6.49 -10.73 -0.56
N CYS A 328 -7.46 -10.12 0.13
CA CYS A 328 -7.25 -9.16 1.22
C CYS A 328 -7.90 -9.69 2.50
N THR A 329 -7.12 -9.71 3.57
CA THR A 329 -7.56 -10.06 4.93
C THR A 329 -7.88 -8.80 5.70
N ILE A 330 -8.75 -8.84 6.70
CA ILE A 330 -8.96 -7.72 7.62
C ILE A 330 -7.66 -7.50 8.41
N LEU A 331 -7.14 -6.26 8.40
CA LEU A 331 -5.83 -5.93 8.99
C LEU A 331 -5.92 -4.88 10.11
N ASP A 332 -7.07 -4.24 10.28
CA ASP A 332 -7.36 -3.25 11.33
C ASP A 332 -8.85 -3.27 11.70
N ASP A 333 -9.19 -2.68 12.85
CA ASP A 333 -10.55 -2.64 13.40
C ASP A 333 -11.39 -1.48 12.82
N THR A 334 -11.18 -1.15 11.54
CA THR A 334 -11.89 -0.07 10.86
C THR A 334 -13.26 -0.55 10.35
N ASN A 335 -14.34 -0.01 10.95
CA ASN A 335 -15.71 -0.43 10.71
C ASN A 335 -16.39 0.31 9.55
N ILE A 336 -17.37 -0.29 8.87
CA ILE A 336 -18.20 0.50 7.94
C ILE A 336 -19.13 1.42 8.75
N LEU A 337 -19.17 2.72 8.43
CA LEU A 337 -20.09 3.68 9.05
C LEU A 337 -21.54 3.35 8.66
N ASN A 338 -22.40 3.14 9.65
CA ASN A 338 -23.82 2.91 9.45
C ASN A 338 -24.57 4.24 9.22
N VAL A 339 -25.42 4.28 8.21
CA VAL A 339 -26.46 5.32 8.11
C VAL A 339 -27.67 4.81 8.89
N SER A 340 -27.68 5.04 10.22
CA SER A 340 -28.89 4.83 11.01
C SER A 340 -29.72 6.12 11.02
N ALA A 341 -31.05 6.03 10.96
CA ALA A 341 -31.94 7.19 11.10
C ALA A 341 -31.86 7.85 12.50
N SER A 342 -31.15 7.23 13.44
CA SER A 342 -30.90 7.72 14.79
C SER A 342 -29.60 8.54 14.87
N LYS A 343 -29.66 9.67 15.59
CA LYS A 343 -28.52 10.59 15.80
C LYS A 343 -27.29 9.84 16.33
N ASN A 344 -26.16 10.07 15.66
CA ASN A 344 -24.90 9.37 15.87
C ASN A 344 -24.12 9.98 17.06
N THR A 345 -23.86 9.20 18.12
CA THR A 345 -23.14 9.64 19.34
C THR A 345 -21.64 9.29 19.39
N TYR A 346 -21.05 8.78 18.30
CA TYR A 346 -19.66 8.28 18.25
C TYR A 346 -18.57 9.36 18.07
N LEU A 347 -18.67 10.49 18.76
CA LEU A 347 -17.64 11.54 18.78
C LEU A 347 -17.08 11.71 20.19
N LYS A 348 -16.25 10.76 20.62
CA LYS A 348 -15.18 10.92 21.64
C LYS A 348 -14.62 9.55 22.00
N SER A 349 -13.44 9.21 21.50
CA SER A 349 -12.55 8.31 22.24
C SER A 349 -11.11 8.35 21.75
N ILE A 350 -10.80 8.56 20.47
CA ILE A 350 -9.47 8.17 19.97
C ILE A 350 -8.29 9.06 20.41
N ASN A 351 -8.51 10.33 20.77
CA ASN A 351 -7.41 11.17 21.28
C ASN A 351 -7.00 10.87 22.73
N ASP A 352 -7.87 10.20 23.49
CA ASP A 352 -7.73 9.98 24.95
C ASP A 352 -7.92 8.52 25.41
N SER A 353 -8.49 7.63 24.60
CA SER A 353 -8.69 6.22 24.95
C SER A 353 -7.48 5.40 24.52
N ASP A 354 -6.43 5.38 25.33
CA ASP A 354 -5.57 4.19 25.52
C ASP A 354 -4.75 4.28 26.83
N ALA A 355 -5.22 5.08 27.79
CA ALA A 355 -4.66 5.19 29.12
C ALA A 355 -5.66 4.70 30.18
N GLN A 356 -6.09 3.43 30.13
CA GLN A 356 -6.56 2.66 31.29
C GLN A 356 -6.94 1.21 30.92
N ARG A 357 -6.15 0.27 31.46
CA ARG A 357 -6.43 -1.10 32.00
C ARG A 357 -7.35 -2.06 31.23
N ASP A 358 -7.01 -3.34 31.09
CA ASP A 358 -7.00 -4.28 32.22
C ASP A 358 -5.69 -5.07 32.44
N ASP A 359 -5.14 -4.85 33.64
CA ASP A 359 -4.53 -5.91 34.45
C ASP A 359 -5.61 -6.99 34.69
N ILE A 360 -5.41 -8.21 34.18
CA ILE A 360 -5.98 -9.41 34.81
C ILE A 360 -4.84 -10.40 35.00
N ASP A 361 -4.63 -10.69 36.27
CA ASP A 361 -3.70 -11.62 36.87
C ASP A 361 -3.81 -13.07 36.34
N GLN A 362 -2.67 -13.75 36.50
CA GLN A 362 -2.35 -15.19 36.40
C GLN A 362 -1.85 -15.72 35.05
#